data_AF-A0A972ZBX9-F1
#
_entry.id   AF-A0A972ZBX9-F1
#
_cell.length_a   1.000
_cell.length_b   1.000
_cell.length_c   1.000
_cell.angle_alpha   90.00
_cell.angle_beta   90.00
_cell.angle_gamma   90.00
#
_symmetry.space_group_name_H-M   'P 1'
#
loop_
_entity.id
_entity.type
_entity.pdbx_description
1 polymer ?
#
loop_
_entity_poly.entity_id
_entity_poly.type
_entity_poly.pdbx_seq_one_letter_code
_entity_poly.pdbx_strand_id
1 'polypeptide(L)'
;MPKTTTQANPKIAQWLMVLTYLAGGVGLAIGFSTIQNDPPSLALATLFAVAAAGLLSFLRHSIFHRSDAVRMGWDLGKTNNFQIEVGIANLAWGLLGLLAVVFGWGILVQAGSILVFGLYLTGVAVFLLLSSRAGATRKWPNILAMAAFGVMLIVLGIMGINT
;
A
#
# COMPACT_ATOMS: atom_id res chain seq x y z
N MET A 1 28.36 -19.20 -23.84
CA MET A 1 27.41 -18.12 -24.17
C MET A 1 26.72 -17.67 -22.89
N PRO A 2 26.74 -16.39 -22.51
CA PRO A 2 25.90 -15.94 -21.41
C PRO A 2 24.43 -16.04 -21.86
N LYS A 3 23.61 -16.78 -21.09
CA LYS A 3 22.16 -16.78 -21.29
C LYS A 3 21.68 -15.35 -21.05
N THR A 4 21.26 -14.67 -22.10
CA THR A 4 20.47 -13.43 -21.99
C THR A 4 19.18 -13.79 -21.27
N THR A 5 19.14 -13.61 -19.95
CA THR A 5 17.90 -13.69 -19.20
C THR A 5 17.03 -12.52 -19.66
N THR A 6 15.98 -12.81 -20.44
CA THR A 6 14.98 -11.82 -20.82
C THR A 6 14.46 -11.16 -19.56
N GLN A 7 14.74 -9.86 -19.41
CA GLN A 7 14.33 -9.09 -18.23
C GLN A 7 12.80 -9.07 -18.14
N ALA A 8 12.24 -9.20 -16.93
CA ALA A 8 10.80 -9.23 -16.73
C ALA A 8 10.15 -7.90 -17.16
N ASN A 9 8.97 -7.96 -17.79
CA ASN A 9 8.23 -6.78 -18.24
C ASN A 9 7.60 -6.02 -17.05
N PRO A 10 7.86 -4.71 -16.85
CA PRO A 10 7.35 -3.96 -15.69
C PRO A 10 5.86 -3.59 -15.77
N LYS A 11 5.19 -3.76 -16.92
CA LYS A 11 3.83 -3.23 -17.16
C LYS A 11 2.79 -3.71 -16.15
N ILE A 12 2.81 -4.99 -15.77
CA ILE A 12 1.81 -5.52 -14.82
C ILE A 12 1.98 -4.92 -13.42
N ALA A 13 3.22 -4.78 -12.94
CA ALA A 13 3.50 -4.11 -11.67
C ALA A 13 3.15 -2.61 -11.70
N GLN A 14 3.33 -1.94 -12.85
CA GLN A 14 2.94 -0.54 -13.04
C GLN A 14 1.41 -0.38 -12.92
N TRP A 15 0.63 -1.23 -13.59
CA TRP A 15 -0.83 -1.20 -13.47
C TRP A 15 -1.30 -1.51 -12.06
N LEU A 16 -0.73 -2.52 -11.40
CA LEU A 16 -1.05 -2.82 -10.00
C LEU A 16 -0.73 -1.66 -9.06
N MET A 17 0.35 -0.91 -9.31
CA MET A 17 0.66 0.31 -8.57
C MET A 17 -0.38 1.41 -8.79
N VAL A 18 -0.77 1.67 -10.03
CA VAL A 18 -1.82 2.66 -10.34
C VAL A 18 -3.14 2.26 -9.66
N LEU A 19 -3.56 1.01 -9.80
CA LEU A 19 -4.77 0.50 -9.15
C LEU A 19 -4.70 0.58 -7.62
N THR A 20 -3.53 0.35 -7.02
CA THR A 20 -3.33 0.51 -5.57
C THR A 20 -3.64 1.95 -5.15
N TYR A 21 -3.08 2.94 -5.86
CA TYR A 21 -3.33 4.34 -5.52
C TYR A 21 -4.74 4.81 -5.85
N LEU A 22 -5.36 4.29 -6.91
CA LEU A 22 -6.76 4.58 -7.20
C LEU A 22 -7.68 4.04 -6.11
N ALA A 23 -7.49 2.77 -5.70
CA ALA A 23 -8.23 2.18 -4.59
C ALA A 23 -8.00 2.98 -3.29
N GLY A 24 -6.73 3.28 -2.98
CA GLY A 24 -6.35 4.13 -1.84
C GLY A 24 -7.03 5.49 -1.84
N GLY A 25 -6.97 6.20 -2.96
CA GLY A 25 -7.56 7.52 -3.14
C GLY A 25 -9.09 7.52 -3.03
N VAL A 26 -9.75 6.54 -3.65
CA VAL A 26 -11.21 6.35 -3.51
C VAL A 26 -11.58 6.08 -2.05
N GLY A 27 -10.84 5.21 -1.36
CA GLY A 27 -11.09 4.92 0.05
C GLY A 27 -10.89 6.15 0.96
N LEU A 28 -9.85 6.96 0.73
CA LEU A 28 -9.67 8.22 1.45
C LEU A 28 -10.81 9.21 1.17
N ALA A 29 -11.19 9.40 -0.10
CA ALA A 29 -12.28 10.31 -0.46
C ALA A 29 -13.58 9.93 0.25
N ILE A 30 -13.94 8.64 0.24
CA ILE A 30 -15.11 8.12 0.94
C ILE A 30 -14.96 8.30 2.46
N GLY A 31 -13.79 7.99 3.02
CA GLY A 31 -13.55 8.12 4.46
C GLY A 31 -13.75 9.53 4.95
N PHE A 32 -13.11 10.52 4.31
CA PHE A 32 -13.30 11.92 4.68
C PHE A 32 -14.74 12.40 4.48
N SER A 33 -15.47 11.89 3.48
CA SER A 33 -16.86 12.29 3.26
C SER A 33 -17.87 11.62 4.20
N THR A 34 -17.49 10.56 4.92
CA THR A 34 -18.43 9.75 5.73
C THR A 34 -18.10 9.72 7.22
N ILE A 35 -16.91 10.18 7.63
CA ILE A 35 -16.48 10.16 9.03
C ILE A 35 -17.25 11.14 9.93
N GLN A 36 -17.86 12.19 9.36
CA GLN A 36 -18.68 13.16 10.11
C GLN A 36 -20.18 12.91 9.98
N ASN A 37 -20.59 11.80 9.36
CA ASN A 37 -22.01 11.44 9.27
C ASN A 37 -22.55 11.01 10.64
N ASP A 38 -23.88 10.95 10.76
CA ASP A 38 -24.58 10.38 11.91
C ASP A 38 -25.42 9.17 11.47
N PRO A 39 -25.00 7.92 11.75
CA PRO A 39 -23.75 7.55 12.41
C PRO A 39 -22.52 7.66 11.48
N PRO A 40 -21.30 7.81 12.03
CA PRO A 40 -20.07 7.85 11.25
C PRO A 40 -19.75 6.48 10.66
N SER A 41 -19.07 6.45 9.52
CA SER A 41 -18.69 5.19 8.86
C SER A 41 -17.29 5.25 8.26
N LEU A 42 -16.56 4.15 8.39
CA LEU A 42 -15.27 3.92 7.72
C LEU A 42 -15.24 2.61 6.93
N ALA A 43 -16.38 1.95 6.76
CA ALA A 43 -16.41 0.59 6.20
C ALA A 43 -15.86 0.57 4.77
N LEU A 44 -16.39 1.43 3.90
CA LEU A 44 -15.91 1.53 2.51
C LEU A 44 -14.48 2.10 2.45
N ALA A 45 -14.15 3.07 3.30
CA ALA A 45 -12.79 3.59 3.38
C ALA A 45 -11.77 2.48 3.72
N THR A 46 -12.10 1.60 4.66
CA THR A 46 -11.28 0.46 5.06
C THR A 46 -11.16 -0.57 3.94
N LEU A 47 -12.28 -0.90 3.26
CA LEU A 47 -12.27 -1.83 2.14
C LEU A 47 -11.39 -1.36 0.98
N PHE A 48 -11.47 -0.07 0.63
CA PHE A 48 -10.70 0.45 -0.50
C PHE A 48 -9.26 0.80 -0.12
N ALA A 49 -9.07 1.55 0.97
CA ALA A 49 -7.77 2.11 1.31
C ALA A 49 -6.85 1.16 2.08
N VAL A 50 -7.40 0.14 2.74
CA VAL A 50 -6.60 -0.89 3.43
C VAL A 50 -6.71 -2.22 2.71
N ALA A 51 -7.92 -2.76 2.54
CA ALA A 51 -8.09 -4.11 2.00
C ALA A 51 -7.65 -4.22 0.53
N ALA A 52 -8.27 -3.44 -0.37
CA ALA A 52 -7.95 -3.48 -1.78
C ALA A 52 -6.51 -3.01 -2.05
N ALA A 53 -6.07 -1.90 -1.43
CA ALA A 53 -4.70 -1.41 -1.58
C ALA A 53 -3.64 -2.42 -1.09
N GLY A 54 -3.89 -3.09 0.05
CA GLY A 54 -3.02 -4.15 0.59
C GLY A 54 -2.97 -5.37 -0.33
N LEU A 55 -4.12 -5.87 -0.78
CA LEU A 55 -4.20 -7.03 -1.68
C LEU A 55 -3.54 -6.76 -3.05
N LEU A 56 -3.77 -5.59 -3.64
CA LEU A 56 -3.11 -5.18 -4.90
C LEU A 56 -1.59 -5.07 -4.72
N SER A 57 -1.15 -4.56 -3.57
CA SER A 57 0.28 -4.47 -3.24
C SER A 57 0.89 -5.85 -2.99
N PHE A 58 0.17 -6.78 -2.37
CA PHE A 58 0.58 -8.19 -2.25
C PHE A 58 0.79 -8.82 -3.62
N LEU A 59 -0.18 -8.69 -4.54
CA LEU A 59 -0.04 -9.22 -5.89
C LEU A 59 1.19 -8.64 -6.58
N ARG A 60 1.42 -7.33 -6.47
CA ARG A 60 2.59 -6.66 -7.05
C ARG A 60 3.91 -7.18 -6.47
N HIS A 61 4.01 -7.28 -5.15
CA HIS A 61 5.27 -7.55 -4.46
C HIS A 61 5.60 -9.04 -4.27
N SER A 62 4.61 -9.92 -4.15
CA SER A 62 4.82 -11.36 -3.97
C SER A 62 4.62 -12.16 -5.25
N ILE A 63 3.55 -11.91 -6.01
CA ILE A 63 3.24 -12.69 -7.23
C ILE A 63 4.02 -12.15 -8.43
N PHE A 64 3.95 -10.85 -8.67
CA PHE A 64 4.64 -10.17 -9.78
C PHE A 64 5.98 -9.55 -9.37
N HIS A 65 6.61 -10.11 -8.34
CA HIS A 65 7.83 -9.61 -7.72
C HIS A 65 8.97 -9.35 -8.73
N ARG A 66 9.14 -10.16 -9.77
CA ARG A 66 10.15 -9.90 -10.82
C ARG A 66 9.82 -8.66 -11.65
N SER A 67 8.55 -8.50 -12.04
CA SER A 67 8.09 -7.29 -12.75
C SER A 67 8.26 -6.06 -11.87
N ASP A 68 8.03 -6.18 -10.56
CA ASP A 68 8.12 -5.06 -9.63
C ASP A 68 9.58 -4.68 -9.32
N ALA A 69 10.47 -5.65 -9.19
CA ALA A 69 11.93 -5.42 -9.13
C ALA A 69 12.45 -4.62 -10.33
N VAL A 70 12.07 -4.99 -11.55
CA VAL A 70 12.43 -4.23 -12.75
C VAL A 70 11.82 -2.83 -12.72
N ARG A 71 10.56 -2.69 -12.33
CA ARG A 71 9.90 -1.38 -12.17
C ARG A 71 10.65 -0.49 -11.18
N MET A 72 11.18 -1.05 -10.09
CA MET A 72 11.90 -0.29 -9.05
C MET A 72 13.39 -0.09 -9.36
N GLY A 73 13.93 -0.72 -10.41
CA GLY A 73 15.38 -0.74 -10.66
C GLY A 73 16.12 -1.55 -9.59
N TRP A 74 15.44 -2.49 -8.94
CA TRP A 74 15.95 -3.34 -7.86
C TRP A 74 16.02 -4.78 -8.32
N ASP A 75 16.58 -5.04 -9.50
CA ASP A 75 16.75 -6.41 -10.01
C ASP A 75 17.77 -7.16 -9.13
N LEU A 76 17.28 -7.82 -8.08
CA LEU A 76 18.06 -8.52 -7.06
C LEU A 76 18.53 -9.92 -7.53
N GLY A 77 18.42 -10.23 -8.83
CA GLY A 77 18.77 -11.54 -9.35
C GLY A 77 17.75 -12.63 -8.98
N LYS A 78 18.23 -13.87 -8.74
CA LYS A 78 17.35 -15.04 -8.57
C LYS A 78 16.47 -15.02 -7.31
N THR A 79 16.92 -14.38 -6.23
CA THR A 79 16.24 -14.38 -4.93
C THR A 79 15.75 -12.98 -4.62
N ASN A 80 14.42 -12.80 -4.55
CA ASN A 80 13.78 -11.52 -4.28
C ASN A 80 12.90 -11.64 -3.02
N ASN A 81 13.49 -12.20 -1.97
CA ASN A 81 12.80 -12.51 -0.71
C ASN A 81 12.25 -11.24 -0.05
N PHE A 82 13.00 -10.14 -0.12
CA PHE A 82 12.57 -8.85 0.40
C PHE A 82 11.22 -8.40 -0.18
N GLN A 83 11.01 -8.46 -1.49
CA GLN A 83 9.72 -8.07 -2.05
C GLN A 83 8.62 -9.05 -1.66
N ILE A 84 8.92 -10.34 -1.59
CA ILE A 84 7.94 -11.34 -1.17
C ILE A 84 7.48 -11.06 0.27
N GLU A 85 8.42 -10.78 1.19
CA GLU A 85 8.13 -10.38 2.57
C GLU A 85 7.29 -9.10 2.65
N VAL A 86 7.65 -8.06 1.89
CA VAL A 86 6.86 -6.82 1.80
C VAL A 86 5.45 -7.11 1.29
N GLY A 87 5.30 -8.00 0.31
CA GLY A 87 3.98 -8.38 -0.19
C GLY A 87 3.16 -9.16 0.84
N ILE A 88 3.78 -10.06 1.61
CA ILE A 88 3.10 -10.77 2.71
C ILE A 88 2.66 -9.80 3.81
N ALA A 89 3.47 -8.80 4.15
CA ALA A 89 3.06 -7.74 5.07
C ALA A 89 1.84 -6.97 4.55
N ASN A 90 1.82 -6.62 3.26
CA ASN A 90 0.66 -5.99 2.63
C ASN A 90 -0.59 -6.90 2.60
N LEU A 91 -0.42 -8.22 2.42
CA LEU A 91 -1.51 -9.19 2.51
C LEU A 91 -2.10 -9.20 3.92
N ALA A 92 -1.27 -9.22 4.97
CA ALA A 92 -1.74 -9.20 6.35
C ALA A 92 -2.59 -7.95 6.65
N TRP A 93 -2.13 -6.77 6.24
CA TRP A 93 -2.92 -5.54 6.35
C TRP A 93 -4.21 -5.59 5.53
N GLY A 94 -4.13 -6.07 4.30
CA GLY A 94 -5.28 -6.19 3.41
C GLY A 94 -6.37 -7.10 4.00
N LEU A 95 -5.96 -8.25 4.55
CA LEU A 95 -6.85 -9.19 5.23
C LEU A 95 -7.42 -8.58 6.51
N LEU A 96 -6.62 -7.90 7.33
CA LEU A 96 -7.13 -7.21 8.52
C LEU A 96 -8.26 -6.24 8.18
N GLY A 97 -8.05 -5.38 7.17
CA GLY A 97 -9.07 -4.43 6.72
C GLY A 97 -10.32 -5.12 6.16
N LEU A 98 -10.15 -6.20 5.40
CA LEU A 98 -11.27 -6.97 4.85
C LEU A 98 -12.11 -7.61 5.97
N LEU A 99 -11.46 -8.31 6.89
CA LEU A 99 -12.11 -9.04 7.98
C LEU A 99 -12.79 -8.07 8.95
N ALA A 100 -12.18 -6.92 9.24
CA ALA A 100 -12.77 -5.88 10.09
C ALA A 100 -14.13 -5.40 9.57
N VAL A 101 -14.30 -5.33 8.25
CA VAL A 101 -15.56 -4.90 7.63
C VAL A 101 -16.52 -6.07 7.49
N VAL A 102 -16.08 -7.21 6.94
CA VAL A 102 -16.93 -8.38 6.68
C VAL A 102 -17.54 -8.94 7.96
N PHE A 103 -16.79 -8.96 9.06
CA PHE A 103 -17.27 -9.45 10.36
C PHE A 103 -17.78 -8.33 11.27
N GLY A 104 -17.84 -7.09 10.80
CA GLY A 104 -18.43 -5.99 11.56
C GLY A 104 -17.72 -5.68 12.87
N TRP A 105 -16.37 -5.67 12.89
CA TRP A 105 -15.58 -5.41 14.11
C TRP A 105 -15.65 -3.97 14.64
N GLY A 106 -16.51 -3.13 14.06
CA GLY A 106 -16.79 -1.77 14.49
C GLY A 106 -15.81 -0.71 13.96
N ILE A 107 -16.20 0.56 14.13
CA ILE A 107 -15.47 1.71 13.57
C ILE A 107 -14.07 1.87 14.19
N LEU A 108 -13.89 1.54 15.47
CA LEU A 108 -12.59 1.63 16.13
C LEU A 108 -11.54 0.70 15.50
N VAL A 109 -11.93 -0.53 15.14
CA VAL A 109 -11.01 -1.48 14.50
C VAL A 109 -10.70 -1.06 13.06
N GLN A 110 -11.70 -0.51 12.35
CA GLN A 110 -11.53 0.07 11.02
C GLN A 110 -10.57 1.27 11.06
N ALA A 111 -10.80 2.23 11.97
CA ALA A 111 -9.96 3.41 12.18
C ALA A 111 -8.53 3.03 12.60
N GLY A 112 -8.39 2.10 13.53
CA GLY A 112 -7.09 1.57 13.95
C GLY A 112 -6.33 0.89 12.80
N SER A 113 -7.04 0.13 11.96
CA SER A 113 -6.44 -0.51 10.77
C SER A 113 -5.95 0.53 9.76
N ILE A 114 -6.76 1.56 9.49
CA ILE A 114 -6.40 2.69 8.63
C ILE A 114 -5.18 3.43 9.19
N LEU A 115 -5.17 3.75 10.48
CA LEU A 115 -4.08 4.46 11.16
C LEU A 115 -2.76 3.67 11.07
N VAL A 116 -2.77 2.41 11.48
CA VAL A 116 -1.55 1.58 11.52
C VAL A 116 -1.04 1.31 10.10
N PHE A 117 -1.92 1.11 9.13
CA PHE A 117 -1.51 0.99 7.73
C PHE A 117 -0.90 2.30 7.20
N GLY A 118 -1.45 3.46 7.58
CA GLY A 118 -0.87 4.77 7.28
C GLY A 118 0.53 4.96 7.87
N LEU A 119 0.74 4.56 9.14
CA LEU A 119 2.05 4.56 9.79
C LEU A 119 3.05 3.65 9.08
N TYR A 120 2.62 2.44 8.70
CA TYR A 120 3.44 1.51 7.91
C TYR A 120 3.90 2.15 6.59
N LEU A 121 2.97 2.69 5.79
CA LEU A 121 3.31 3.32 4.50
C LEU A 121 4.19 4.56 4.65
N THR A 122 3.96 5.36 5.68
CA THR A 122 4.79 6.53 5.99
C THR A 122 6.20 6.09 6.38
N GLY A 123 6.33 5.03 7.19
CA GLY A 123 7.62 4.42 7.51
C GLY A 123 8.36 3.93 6.27
N VAL A 124 7.65 3.30 5.32
CA VAL A 124 8.24 2.89 4.03
C VAL A 124 8.68 4.11 3.21
N ALA A 125 7.93 5.22 3.23
CA ALA A 125 8.32 6.46 2.56
C ALA A 125 9.62 7.04 3.13
N VAL A 126 9.73 7.09 4.46
CA VAL A 126 10.96 7.49 5.15
C VAL A 126 12.10 6.56 4.81
N PHE A 127 11.89 5.24 4.84
CA PHE A 127 12.89 4.26 4.43
C PHE A 127 13.38 4.52 3.00
N LEU A 128 12.50 4.77 2.03
CA LEU A 128 12.89 5.07 0.65
C LEU A 128 13.67 6.38 0.53
N LEU A 129 13.33 7.40 1.32
CA LEU A 129 14.08 8.67 1.36
C LEU A 129 15.51 8.48 1.86
N LEU A 130 15.66 7.70 2.94
CA LEU A 130 16.94 7.45 3.61
C LEU A 130 17.79 6.42 2.86
N SER A 131 17.16 5.48 2.15
CA SER A 131 17.87 4.48 1.36
C SER A 131 18.53 5.14 0.14
N SER A 132 19.82 5.44 0.24
CA SER A 132 20.63 5.80 -0.93
C SER A 132 21.22 4.52 -1.55
N ARG A 133 20.91 4.24 -2.81
CA ARG A 133 21.75 3.37 -3.62
C ARG A 133 22.63 4.25 -4.48
N ALA A 134 23.94 4.10 -4.36
CA ALA A 134 24.90 4.71 -5.28
C ALA A 134 24.48 4.35 -6.73
N GLY A 135 24.21 5.36 -7.55
CA GLY A 135 23.81 5.18 -8.97
C GLY A 135 22.32 4.96 -9.25
N ALA A 136 21.42 4.92 -8.26
CA ALA A 136 19.98 4.81 -8.50
C ALA A 136 19.29 6.18 -8.51
N THR A 137 18.52 6.50 -9.56
CA THR A 137 17.70 7.72 -9.59
C THR A 137 16.52 7.60 -8.64
N ARG A 138 16.39 8.55 -7.71
CA ARG A 138 15.27 8.59 -6.77
C ARG A 138 13.97 8.87 -7.53
N LYS A 139 12.98 7.98 -7.39
CA LYS A 139 11.65 8.16 -8.01
C LYS A 139 10.77 9.04 -7.13
N TRP A 140 11.12 10.32 -7.04
CA TRP A 140 10.45 11.32 -6.19
C TRP A 140 8.92 11.33 -6.26
N PRO A 141 8.28 11.27 -7.45
CA PRO A 141 6.82 11.26 -7.52
C PRO A 141 6.19 10.09 -6.75
N ASN A 142 6.82 8.91 -6.77
CA ASN A 142 6.32 7.72 -6.07
C ASN A 142 6.47 7.85 -4.56
N ILE A 143 7.59 8.43 -4.10
CA ILE A 143 7.86 8.64 -2.68
C ILE A 143 6.87 9.68 -2.13
N LEU A 144 6.67 10.79 -2.84
CA LEU A 144 5.72 11.83 -2.46
C LEU A 144 4.28 11.31 -2.45
N ALA A 145 3.87 10.55 -3.46
CA ALA A 145 2.53 9.94 -3.50
C ALA A 145 2.30 8.99 -2.32
N MET A 146 3.27 8.14 -2.01
CA MET A 146 3.17 7.21 -0.88
C MET A 146 3.18 7.95 0.47
N ALA A 147 4.01 8.98 0.63
CA ALA A 147 4.03 9.80 1.84
C ALA A 147 2.69 10.52 2.03
N ALA A 148 2.15 11.16 0.99
CA ALA A 148 0.85 11.81 1.04
C ALA A 148 -0.26 10.81 1.37
N PHE A 149 -0.27 9.65 0.72
CA PHE A 149 -1.25 8.60 1.00
C PHE A 149 -1.17 8.12 2.46
N GLY A 150 0.03 7.81 2.96
CA GLY A 150 0.26 7.37 4.33
C GLY A 150 -0.16 8.42 5.37
N VAL A 151 0.21 9.69 5.17
CA VAL A 151 -0.17 10.79 6.08
C VAL A 151 -1.68 10.99 6.11
N MET A 152 -2.36 10.95 4.95
CA MET A 152 -3.81 11.11 4.90
C MET A 152 -4.55 9.95 5.59
N LEU A 153 -4.02 8.72 5.52
CA LEU A 153 -4.54 7.59 6.29
C LEU A 153 -4.37 7.80 7.79
N ILE A 154 -3.21 8.32 8.23
CA ILE A 154 -2.98 8.64 9.65
C ILE A 154 -4.03 9.65 10.14
N VAL A 155 -4.25 10.74 9.38
CA VAL A 155 -5.25 11.75 9.73
C VAL A 155 -6.65 11.13 9.81
N LEU A 156 -7.07 10.39 8.79
CA LEU A 156 -8.39 9.76 8.76
C LEU A 156 -8.57 8.75 9.91
N GLY A 157 -7.55 7.95 10.20
CA GLY A 157 -7.56 6.98 11.28
C GLY A 157 -7.66 7.64 12.66
N ILE A 158 -6.95 8.76 12.89
CA ILE A 158 -7.09 9.55 14.11
C ILE A 158 -8.50 10.13 14.23
N MET A 159 -9.07 10.65 13.14
CA MET A 159 -10.44 11.16 13.15
C MET A 159 -11.45 10.07 13.55
N GLY A 160 -11.33 8.86 12.99
CA GLY A 160 -12.23 7.75 13.31
C GLY A 160 -12.06 7.10 14.67
N ILE A 161 -10.94 7.33 15.35
CA ILE A 161 -10.79 6.94 16.77
C ILE A 161 -11.54 7.91 17.69
N ASN A 162 -11.71 9.17 17.26
CA ASN A 162 -12.31 10.25 18.04
C ASN A 162 -13.79 10.52 17.73
N THR A 163 -14.40 9.69 16.87
CA THR A 163 -15.85 9.66 16.59
C THR A 163 -16.56 8.68 17.51
#